data_AF-A0A661B626-F1
#
_entry.id   AF-A0A661B626-F1
#
_cell.length_a   1.000
_cell.length_b   1.000
_cell.length_c   1.000
_cell.angle_alpha   90.00
_cell.angle_beta   90.00
_cell.angle_gamma   90.00
#
_symmetry.space_group_name_H-M   'P 1'
#
loop_
_entity.id
_entity.type
_entity.pdbx_description
1 polymer ?
#
loop_
_entity_poly.entity_id
_entity_poly.type
_entity_poly.pdbx_seq_one_letter_code
_entity_poly.pdbx_strand_id
1 'polypeptide(L)'
;MRGFLFFVFNYYPLRYTASEQKTSLVTNAKFEVVFDEGFYDFREYPTTGEVFRDAAANLVFNPENLGRQRPLFDEPSEAEYIVITSNALSSYFEPLTDWEMQKGVTSEIVTVESIESSYPGTNTQAKIKNCILDYAMNKGSICVLLGGDNTIIPDYDCYCYVNNDNPPYDPDYTNPADIYYTGLDGTDPTDWNLDGDDKQGEPYVDGVDLYPDVIATRAGLRTSDDVTAFVNKTLNYEQNPPTSDSRGRSAISVQSLG
;
A
#
# COMPACT_ATOMS: atom_id res chain seq x y z
N MET A 1 3.23 0.05 8.22
CA MET A 1 3.60 1.45 7.86
C MET A 1 4.97 1.77 8.39
N ARG A 2 5.82 2.07 7.42
CA ARG A 2 7.26 1.96 7.50
C ARG A 2 7.84 2.75 8.65
N GLY A 3 8.56 2.05 9.53
CA GLY A 3 9.28 2.64 10.64
C GLY A 3 8.43 3.07 11.84
N PHE A 4 7.14 2.74 11.86
CA PHE A 4 6.22 3.08 12.96
C PHE A 4 5.42 1.87 13.43
N LEU A 5 5.28 1.75 14.75
CA LEU A 5 4.43 0.74 15.39
C LEU A 5 3.11 1.36 15.79
N PHE A 6 2.01 0.72 15.39
CA PHE A 6 0.65 1.15 15.71
C PHE A 6 -0.03 0.12 16.60
N PHE A 7 -0.90 0.60 17.50
CA PHE A 7 -1.82 -0.22 18.26
C PHE A 7 -3.25 0.28 18.01
N VAL A 8 -4.12 -0.61 17.56
CA VAL A 8 -5.52 -0.32 17.30
C VAL A 8 -6.37 -1.09 18.31
N PHE A 9 -7.34 -0.40 18.91
CA PHE A 9 -8.35 -1.04 19.75
C PHE A 9 -9.73 -0.48 19.44
N ASN A 10 -10.74 -1.34 19.52
CA ASN A 10 -12.12 -0.95 19.36
C ASN A 10 -12.74 -0.68 20.74
N TYR A 11 -13.41 0.45 20.88
CA TYR A 11 -14.13 0.80 22.08
C TYR A 11 -15.61 1.00 21.80
N TYR A 12 -16.44 0.20 22.48
CA TYR A 12 -17.90 0.22 22.36
C TYR A 12 -18.51 0.81 23.65
N PRO A 13 -18.74 2.13 23.71
CA PRO A 13 -19.27 2.81 24.90
C PRO A 13 -20.75 2.50 25.15
N LEU A 14 -21.51 2.15 24.10
CA LEU A 14 -22.90 1.77 24.18
C LEU A 14 -23.02 0.25 24.24
N ARG A 15 -23.66 -0.27 25.28
CA ARG A 15 -23.86 -1.71 25.47
C ARG A 15 -25.32 -2.01 25.75
N TYR A 16 -25.89 -2.95 25.01
CA TYR A 16 -27.24 -3.45 25.21
C TYR A 16 -27.20 -4.87 25.80
N THR A 17 -27.84 -5.07 26.95
CA THR A 17 -27.99 -6.37 27.59
C THR A 17 -29.41 -6.88 27.35
N ALA A 18 -29.58 -7.81 26.41
CA ALA A 18 -30.90 -8.26 25.96
C ALA A 18 -31.72 -8.97 27.05
N SER A 19 -31.09 -9.78 27.90
CA SER A 19 -31.75 -10.47 29.02
C SER A 19 -32.36 -9.53 30.05
N GLU A 20 -31.81 -8.31 30.16
CA GLU A 20 -32.27 -7.26 31.07
C GLU A 20 -33.08 -6.17 30.35
N GLN A 21 -33.18 -6.24 29.02
CA GLN A 21 -33.72 -5.16 28.16
C GLN A 21 -33.13 -3.78 28.50
N LYS A 22 -31.85 -3.75 28.89
CA LYS A 22 -31.19 -2.56 29.43
C LYS A 22 -30.09 -2.09 28.51
N THR A 23 -30.07 -0.79 28.26
CA THR A 23 -28.95 -0.12 27.58
C THR A 23 -28.10 0.63 28.61
N SER A 24 -26.78 0.52 28.48
CA SER A 24 -25.81 1.26 29.29
C SER A 24 -24.87 2.05 28.38
N LEU A 25 -24.56 3.28 28.78
CA LEU A 25 -23.63 4.15 28.09
C LEU A 25 -22.49 4.50 29.04
N VAL A 26 -21.26 4.23 28.63
CA VAL A 26 -20.08 4.73 29.32
C VAL A 26 -19.79 6.15 28.82
N THR A 27 -19.97 7.13 29.71
CA THR A 27 -19.81 8.56 29.36
C THR A 27 -18.40 9.09 29.60
N ASN A 28 -17.55 8.33 30.28
CA ASN A 28 -16.14 8.66 30.50
C ASN A 28 -15.32 7.36 30.58
N ALA A 29 -14.24 7.31 29.82
CA ALA A 29 -13.27 6.22 29.87
C ALA A 29 -11.86 6.80 29.75
N LYS A 30 -10.92 6.20 30.48
CA LYS A 30 -9.48 6.47 30.38
C LYS A 30 -8.79 5.16 30.03
N PHE A 31 -7.93 5.22 29.02
CA PHE A 31 -7.13 4.08 28.58
C PHE A 31 -5.66 4.35 28.85
N GLU A 32 -4.95 3.32 29.25
CA GLU A 32 -3.49 3.29 29.35
C GLU A 32 -3.02 2.09 28.54
N VAL A 33 -2.16 2.34 27.55
CA VAL A 33 -1.58 1.30 26.71
C VAL A 33 -0.15 1.10 27.17
N VAL A 34 0.15 -0.12 27.62
CA VAL A 34 1.48 -0.53 28.07
C VAL A 34 1.96 -1.62 27.14
N PHE A 35 3.12 -1.42 26.52
CA PHE A 35 3.76 -2.42 25.68
C PHE A 35 4.74 -3.23 26.53
N ASP A 36 4.66 -4.55 26.44
CA ASP A 36 5.68 -5.43 27.00
C ASP A 36 6.97 -5.34 26.17
N GLU A 37 8.13 -5.45 26.81
CA GLU A 37 9.40 -5.59 26.10
C GLU A 37 9.43 -6.94 25.38
N GLY A 38 9.29 -6.91 24.06
CA GLY A 38 9.34 -8.08 23.18
C GLY A 38 10.33 -7.92 22.03
N PHE A 39 10.82 -9.04 21.51
CA PHE A 39 11.55 -9.07 20.25
C PHE A 39 10.54 -8.96 19.11
N TYR A 40 10.50 -7.79 18.47
CA TYR A 40 9.85 -7.62 17.17
C TYR A 40 10.97 -7.52 16.12
N ASP A 41 10.88 -8.30 15.04
CA ASP A 41 11.82 -8.21 13.94
C ASP A 41 11.53 -6.93 13.15
N PHE A 42 12.20 -5.84 13.54
CA PHE A 42 12.04 -4.56 12.87
C PHE A 42 12.90 -4.55 11.62
N ARG A 43 12.24 -4.43 10.47
CA ARG A 43 12.91 -4.10 9.22
C ARG A 43 13.49 -2.69 9.32
N GLU A 44 14.78 -2.57 9.01
CA GLU A 44 15.44 -1.28 8.91
C GLU A 44 15.25 -0.71 7.51
N TYR A 45 15.01 0.60 7.46
CA TYR A 45 14.71 1.30 6.23
C TYR A 45 15.56 2.56 6.13
N PRO A 46 16.05 2.92 4.92
CA PRO A 46 16.71 4.19 4.67
C PRO A 46 15.76 5.36 4.94
N THR A 47 16.34 6.51 5.24
CA THR A 47 15.60 7.75 5.42
C THR A 47 14.88 8.12 4.13
N THR A 48 13.55 8.21 4.19
CA THR A 48 12.66 8.49 3.05
C THR A 48 11.98 9.85 3.18
N GLY A 49 12.64 10.78 3.87
CA GLY A 49 12.07 12.06 4.26
C GLY A 49 10.97 11.93 5.32
N GLU A 50 10.07 12.92 5.36
CA GLU A 50 8.97 13.00 6.35
C GLU A 50 7.68 12.30 5.90
N VAL A 51 7.61 11.75 4.68
CA VAL A 51 6.35 11.25 4.06
C VAL A 51 5.63 10.23 4.94
N PHE A 52 6.30 9.15 5.36
CA PHE A 52 5.67 8.13 6.21
C PHE A 52 5.43 8.62 7.64
N ARG A 53 6.23 9.57 8.12
CA ARG A 53 6.02 10.20 9.43
C ARG A 53 4.77 11.06 9.42
N ASP A 54 4.57 11.85 8.37
CA ASP A 54 3.40 12.71 8.21
C ASP A 54 2.15 11.86 7.98
N ALA A 55 2.24 10.79 7.18
CA ALA A 55 1.17 9.81 7.04
C ALA A 55 0.80 9.19 8.41
N ALA A 56 1.80 8.73 9.17
CA ALA A 56 1.59 8.18 10.51
C ALA A 56 0.93 9.19 11.46
N ALA A 57 1.42 10.44 11.46
CA ALA A 57 0.90 11.51 12.31
C ALA A 57 -0.57 11.86 12.02
N ASN A 58 -1.02 11.70 10.77
CA ASN A 58 -2.41 11.90 10.38
C ASN A 58 -3.33 10.70 10.67
N LEU A 59 -2.77 9.52 10.97
CA LEU A 59 -3.54 8.32 11.28
C LEU A 59 -3.80 8.12 12.77
N VAL A 60 -2.98 8.71 13.64
CA VAL A 60 -3.03 8.45 15.10
C VAL A 60 -3.69 9.57 15.89
N PHE A 61 -4.28 9.22 17.03
CA PHE A 61 -4.84 10.19 17.98
C PHE A 61 -3.77 10.94 18.78
N ASN A 62 -2.58 10.35 18.91
CA ASN A 62 -1.46 10.81 19.75
C ASN A 62 -0.17 10.97 18.92
N PRO A 63 -0.13 11.88 17.93
CA PRO A 63 1.03 12.06 17.05
C PRO A 63 2.32 12.44 17.80
N GLU A 64 2.20 13.05 18.99
CA GLU A 64 3.32 13.35 19.89
C GLU A 64 4.02 12.10 20.45
N ASN A 65 3.35 10.95 20.44
CA ASN A 65 3.90 9.67 20.87
C ASN A 65 4.59 8.90 19.75
N LEU A 66 4.57 9.38 18.50
CA LEU A 66 5.37 8.79 17.44
C LEU A 66 6.84 8.90 17.83
N GLY A 67 7.44 7.75 18.15
CA GLY A 67 8.82 7.67 18.62
C GLY A 67 9.81 8.29 17.64
N ARG A 68 11.00 8.66 18.13
CA ARG A 68 12.13 8.97 17.23
C ARG A 68 12.40 7.74 16.37
N GLN A 69 12.52 7.95 15.07
CA GLN A 69 12.95 6.91 14.13
C GLN A 69 14.22 6.22 14.68
N ARG A 70 14.23 4.89 14.65
CA ARG A 70 15.42 4.05 14.95
C ARG A 70 16.58 4.45 14.02
N PRO A 71 17.86 4.16 14.36
CA PRO A 71 19.00 4.84 13.76
C PRO A 71 18.91 4.82 12.23
N LEU A 72 18.94 6.04 11.71
CA LEU A 72 18.69 6.37 10.33
C LEU A 72 19.95 6.08 9.52
N PHE A 73 19.79 5.46 8.36
CA PHE A 73 20.82 5.57 7.33
C PHE A 73 20.67 6.96 6.71
N ASP A 74 21.70 7.79 6.83
CA ASP A 74 21.81 9.12 6.22
C ASP A 74 22.16 9.06 4.72
N GLU A 75 22.03 7.89 4.09
CA GLU A 75 22.32 7.72 2.67
C GLU A 75 21.13 8.18 1.83
N PRO A 76 21.35 8.99 0.78
CA PRO A 76 20.30 9.39 -0.14
C PRO A 76 19.70 8.17 -0.86
N SER A 77 18.40 8.20 -1.14
CA SER A 77 17.74 7.10 -1.86
C SER A 77 18.32 6.92 -3.27
N GLU A 78 18.76 5.69 -3.57
CA GLU A 78 19.25 5.30 -4.89
C GLU A 78 18.11 5.21 -5.93
N ALA A 79 16.90 4.86 -5.50
CA ALA A 79 15.72 4.77 -6.35
C ALA A 79 14.45 5.07 -5.54
N GLU A 80 14.15 6.35 -5.33
CA GLU A 80 12.96 6.81 -4.57
C GLU A 80 11.65 6.40 -5.25
N TYR A 81 11.63 6.37 -6.58
CA TYR A 81 10.50 5.96 -7.40
C TYR A 81 10.85 4.80 -8.32
N ILE A 82 10.07 3.71 -8.25
CA ILE A 82 10.25 2.59 -9.17
C ILE A 82 9.02 2.36 -10.03
N VAL A 83 9.27 2.08 -11.30
CA VAL A 83 8.25 1.60 -12.25
C VAL A 83 8.49 0.12 -12.49
N ILE A 84 7.55 -0.73 -12.04
CA ILE A 84 7.56 -2.16 -12.33
C ILE A 84 6.69 -2.40 -13.56
N THR A 85 7.23 -3.02 -14.61
CA THR A 85 6.48 -3.28 -15.86
C THR A 85 7.06 -4.48 -16.63
N SER A 86 6.57 -4.80 -17.83
CA SER A 86 7.21 -5.81 -18.69
C SER A 86 8.36 -5.23 -19.51
N ASN A 87 9.26 -6.08 -20.00
CA ASN A 87 10.28 -5.69 -20.99
C ASN A 87 9.67 -5.07 -22.25
N ALA A 88 8.46 -5.47 -22.64
CA ALA A 88 7.79 -4.94 -23.83
C ALA A 88 7.32 -3.49 -23.67
N LEU A 89 7.09 -3.05 -22.43
CA LEU A 89 6.56 -1.72 -22.11
C LEU A 89 7.60 -0.78 -21.48
N SER A 90 8.73 -1.30 -20.99
CA SER A 90 9.71 -0.56 -20.20
C SER A 90 10.20 0.74 -20.87
N SER A 91 10.59 0.68 -22.15
CA SER A 91 11.10 1.86 -22.85
C SER A 91 10.07 2.98 -23.01
N TYR A 92 8.77 2.67 -22.97
CA TYR A 92 7.71 3.68 -23.06
C TYR A 92 7.49 4.43 -21.74
N PHE A 93 8.03 3.94 -20.62
CA PHE A 93 8.04 4.62 -19.33
C PHE A 93 9.27 5.52 -19.11
N GLU A 94 10.32 5.41 -19.94
CA GLU A 94 11.53 6.25 -19.83
C GLU A 94 11.22 7.75 -19.74
N PRO A 95 10.31 8.34 -20.54
CA PRO A 95 10.02 9.77 -20.43
C PRO A 95 9.42 10.17 -19.08
N LEU A 96 8.72 9.25 -18.39
CA LEU A 96 8.19 9.50 -17.04
C LEU A 96 9.32 9.49 -16.02
N THR A 97 10.17 8.47 -16.01
CA THR A 97 11.30 8.40 -15.07
C THR A 97 12.32 9.52 -15.30
N ASP A 98 12.55 9.91 -16.55
CA ASP A 98 13.42 11.05 -16.89
C ASP A 98 12.89 12.37 -16.33
N TRP A 99 11.56 12.54 -16.34
CA TRP A 99 10.92 13.71 -15.77
C TRP A 99 10.99 13.72 -14.24
N GLU A 100 10.77 12.59 -13.58
CA GLU A 100 10.95 12.45 -12.13
C GLU A 100 12.40 12.76 -11.72
N MET A 101 13.38 12.22 -12.46
CA MET A 101 14.80 12.53 -12.23
C MET A 101 15.12 14.01 -12.42
N GLN A 102 14.51 14.70 -13.40
CA GLN A 102 14.66 16.14 -13.57
C GLN A 102 14.09 16.94 -12.38
N LYS A 103 13.07 16.43 -11.69
CA LYS A 103 12.51 17.01 -10.46
C LYS A 103 13.33 16.67 -9.21
N GLY A 104 14.35 15.83 -9.32
CA GLY A 104 15.20 15.40 -8.22
C GLY A 104 14.76 14.11 -7.53
N VAL A 105 13.82 13.37 -8.13
CA VAL A 105 13.36 12.06 -7.63
C VAL A 105 14.15 10.96 -8.33
N THR A 106 15.04 10.27 -7.61
CA THR A 106 15.78 9.14 -8.18
C THR A 106 14.81 8.05 -8.62
N SER A 107 14.91 7.62 -9.89
CA SER A 107 13.91 6.76 -10.49
C SER A 107 14.52 5.61 -11.27
N GLU A 108 13.91 4.43 -11.19
CA GLU A 108 14.37 3.22 -11.88
C GLU A 108 13.19 2.46 -12.50
N ILE A 109 13.40 1.87 -13.68
CA ILE A 109 12.44 0.96 -14.31
C ILE A 109 12.92 -0.47 -14.09
N VAL A 110 12.09 -1.29 -13.47
CA VAL A 110 12.37 -2.69 -13.15
C VAL A 110 11.39 -3.56 -13.92
N THR A 111 11.88 -4.60 -14.60
CA THR A 111 10.99 -5.45 -15.40
C THR A 111 10.59 -6.71 -14.67
N VAL A 112 9.35 -7.16 -14.86
CA VAL A 112 8.81 -8.41 -14.28
C VAL A 112 9.73 -9.58 -14.64
N GLU A 113 10.23 -9.63 -15.87
CA GLU A 113 11.16 -10.67 -16.31
C GLU A 113 12.48 -10.65 -15.54
N SER A 114 13.03 -9.46 -15.25
CA SER A 114 14.23 -9.33 -14.40
C SER A 114 13.94 -9.77 -12.96
N ILE A 115 12.77 -9.42 -12.43
CA ILE A 115 12.30 -9.79 -11.10
C ILE A 115 12.16 -11.30 -10.97
N GLU A 116 11.52 -11.94 -11.94
CA GLU A 116 11.30 -13.38 -11.96
C GLU A 116 12.61 -14.19 -11.93
N SER A 117 13.67 -13.63 -12.51
CA SER A 117 15.00 -14.25 -12.54
C SER A 117 15.85 -13.95 -11.30
N SER A 118 15.60 -12.84 -10.60
CA SER A 118 16.52 -12.31 -9.59
C SER A 118 16.02 -12.45 -8.15
N TYR A 119 14.70 -12.47 -7.93
CA TYR A 119 14.11 -12.50 -6.59
C TYR A 119 13.54 -13.89 -6.25
N PRO A 120 13.69 -14.33 -4.99
CA PRO A 120 13.04 -15.55 -4.51
C PRO A 120 11.53 -15.32 -4.37
N GLY A 121 10.76 -16.41 -4.41
CA GLY A 121 9.31 -16.37 -4.23
C GLY A 121 8.63 -17.57 -4.88
N THR A 122 7.49 -17.98 -4.32
CA THR A 122 6.70 -19.13 -4.77
C THR A 122 6.00 -18.87 -6.11
N ASN A 123 5.66 -17.60 -6.39
CA ASN A 123 5.01 -17.14 -7.61
C ASN A 123 5.48 -15.72 -7.98
N THR A 124 5.04 -15.21 -9.13
CA THR A 124 5.43 -13.88 -9.64
C THR A 124 5.09 -12.75 -8.66
N GLN A 125 3.98 -12.83 -7.93
CA GLN A 125 3.55 -11.81 -6.97
C GLN A 125 4.47 -11.74 -5.77
N ALA A 126 4.80 -12.90 -5.18
CA ALA A 126 5.76 -13.00 -4.08
C ALA A 126 7.14 -12.46 -4.50
N LYS A 127 7.57 -12.72 -5.75
CA LYS A 127 8.82 -12.18 -6.30
C LYS A 127 8.78 -10.67 -6.48
N ILE A 128 7.68 -10.12 -7.01
CA ILE A 128 7.46 -8.67 -7.12
C ILE A 128 7.48 -8.03 -5.74
N LYS A 129 6.81 -8.64 -4.75
CA LYS A 129 6.79 -8.15 -3.37
C LYS A 129 8.18 -8.18 -2.73
N ASN A 130 8.96 -9.24 -2.95
CA ASN A 130 10.35 -9.30 -2.51
C ASN A 130 11.25 -8.27 -3.20
N CYS A 131 10.99 -7.96 -4.48
CA CYS A 131 11.66 -6.85 -5.15
C CYS A 131 11.33 -5.51 -4.49
N ILE A 132 10.05 -5.22 -4.27
CA ILE A 132 9.62 -3.98 -3.59
C ILE A 132 10.22 -3.88 -2.18
N LEU A 133 10.26 -4.99 -1.45
CA LEU A 133 10.89 -5.07 -0.12
C LEU A 133 12.37 -4.69 -0.17
N ASP A 134 13.13 -5.29 -1.09
CA ASP A 134 14.55 -5.00 -1.30
C ASP A 134 14.78 -3.53 -1.69
N TYR A 135 13.98 -3.00 -2.61
CA TYR A 135 14.05 -1.61 -3.03
C TYR A 135 13.72 -0.64 -1.88
N ALA A 136 12.72 -0.96 -1.06
CA ALA A 136 12.37 -0.17 0.10
C ALA A 136 13.49 -0.16 1.15
N MET A 137 14.07 -1.33 1.46
CA MET A 137 15.08 -1.53 2.51
C MET A 137 16.50 -1.13 2.11
N ASN A 138 16.86 -1.29 0.84
CA ASN A 138 18.25 -1.14 0.40
C ASN A 138 18.47 0.03 -0.55
N LYS A 139 17.45 0.43 -1.33
CA LYS A 139 17.52 1.55 -2.28
C LYS A 139 16.71 2.78 -1.85
N GLY A 140 15.93 2.67 -0.77
CA GLY A 140 15.13 3.77 -0.22
C GLY A 140 13.87 4.10 -1.01
N SER A 141 13.31 3.16 -1.79
CA SER A 141 12.08 3.42 -2.55
C SER A 141 10.92 3.82 -1.66
N ILE A 142 10.20 4.85 -2.08
CA ILE A 142 9.00 5.40 -1.45
C ILE A 142 7.79 5.08 -2.31
N CYS A 143 7.90 5.29 -3.61
CA CYS A 143 6.80 5.21 -4.56
C CYS A 143 7.02 4.05 -5.54
N VAL A 144 5.95 3.30 -5.81
CA VAL A 144 5.93 2.20 -6.77
C VAL A 144 4.80 2.42 -7.77
N LEU A 145 5.13 2.42 -9.06
CA LEU A 145 4.14 2.34 -10.13
C LEU A 145 4.13 0.93 -10.72
N LEU A 146 3.00 0.24 -10.57
CA LEU A 146 2.69 -0.99 -11.25
C LEU A 146 2.20 -0.65 -12.68
N GLY A 147 3.13 -0.62 -13.63
CA GLY A 147 2.91 -0.29 -15.03
C GLY A 147 2.42 -1.48 -15.85
N GLY A 148 1.20 -1.92 -15.60
CA GLY A 148 0.59 -3.05 -16.29
C GLY A 148 -0.76 -3.44 -15.69
N ASP A 149 -1.57 -4.13 -16.46
CA ASP A 149 -2.75 -4.81 -15.95
C ASP A 149 -2.38 -6.11 -15.22
N ASN A 150 -3.38 -6.91 -14.82
CA ASN A 150 -3.16 -8.17 -14.12
C ASN A 150 -2.50 -9.27 -14.95
N THR A 151 -2.45 -9.15 -16.27
CA THR A 151 -1.73 -10.11 -17.12
C THR A 151 -0.22 -9.87 -17.14
N ILE A 152 0.21 -8.66 -16.78
CA ILE A 152 1.63 -8.28 -16.68
C ILE A 152 2.08 -8.29 -15.22
N ILE A 153 1.29 -7.68 -14.33
CA ILE A 153 1.56 -7.56 -12.90
C ILE A 153 0.33 -8.13 -12.18
N PRO A 154 0.33 -9.40 -11.79
CA PRO A 154 -0.86 -10.02 -11.21
C PRO A 154 -1.33 -9.27 -9.97
N ASP A 155 -2.63 -9.10 -9.81
CA ASP A 155 -3.24 -8.67 -8.57
C ASP A 155 -3.29 -9.83 -7.56
N TYR A 156 -3.38 -9.52 -6.27
CA TYR A 156 -3.50 -10.54 -5.22
C TYR A 156 -4.97 -10.70 -4.82
N ASP A 157 -5.52 -11.87 -5.10
CA ASP A 157 -6.90 -12.21 -4.79
C ASP A 157 -7.05 -12.45 -3.27
N CYS A 158 -7.84 -11.61 -2.62
CA CYS A 158 -8.12 -11.71 -1.18
C CYS A 158 -9.50 -12.29 -0.91
N TYR A 159 -9.61 -12.96 0.23
CA TYR A 159 -10.85 -13.43 0.81
C TYR A 159 -11.63 -12.30 1.49
N CYS A 160 -12.92 -12.20 1.20
CA CYS A 160 -13.83 -11.37 1.99
C CYS A 160 -15.27 -11.89 2.00
N TYR A 161 -16.10 -11.33 2.89
CA TYR A 161 -17.54 -11.55 2.89
C TYR A 161 -18.27 -10.40 2.20
N VAL A 162 -19.06 -10.71 1.18
CA VAL A 162 -19.88 -9.73 0.49
C VAL A 162 -21.28 -9.72 1.12
N ASN A 163 -21.54 -8.68 1.92
CA ASN A 163 -22.69 -8.63 2.85
C ASN A 163 -24.06 -8.34 2.20
N ASN A 164 -24.12 -8.19 0.88
CA ASN A 164 -25.37 -7.92 0.15
C ASN A 164 -25.89 -9.10 -0.67
N ASP A 165 -25.23 -10.26 -0.58
CA ASP A 165 -25.62 -11.44 -1.33
C ASP A 165 -26.67 -12.30 -0.60
N ASN A 166 -27.34 -13.17 -1.37
CA ASN A 166 -28.29 -14.15 -0.88
C ASN A 166 -27.82 -15.55 -1.31
N PRO A 167 -27.29 -16.39 -0.40
CA PRO A 167 -27.37 -16.25 1.06
C PRO A 167 -26.50 -15.13 1.63
N PRO A 168 -26.91 -14.48 2.74
CA PRO A 168 -26.05 -13.54 3.44
C PRO A 168 -24.75 -14.26 3.82
N TYR A 169 -23.62 -13.54 3.75
CA TYR A 169 -22.27 -14.08 3.90
C TYR A 169 -21.82 -14.96 2.71
N ASP A 170 -21.93 -14.43 1.49
CA ASP A 170 -21.29 -15.07 0.33
C ASP A 170 -19.77 -14.83 0.40
N PRO A 171 -18.96 -15.89 0.57
CA PRO A 171 -17.50 -15.75 0.57
C PRO A 171 -17.01 -15.53 -0.86
N ASP A 172 -16.21 -14.49 -1.06
CA ASP A 172 -15.54 -14.21 -2.32
C ASP A 172 -14.03 -14.28 -2.13
N TYR A 173 -13.38 -15.00 -3.04
CA TYR A 173 -11.94 -15.29 -3.05
C TYR A 173 -11.24 -14.61 -4.24
N THR A 174 -11.92 -13.70 -4.93
CA THR A 174 -11.45 -13.09 -6.19
C THR A 174 -11.38 -11.57 -6.11
N ASN A 175 -11.20 -11.03 -4.89
CA ASN A 175 -11.12 -9.60 -4.67
C ASN A 175 -9.70 -9.11 -4.94
N PRO A 176 -9.45 -8.38 -6.04
CA PRO A 176 -8.11 -7.95 -6.41
C PRO A 176 -7.56 -6.91 -5.45
N ALA A 177 -6.36 -7.12 -4.91
CA ALA A 177 -5.78 -6.29 -3.87
C ALA A 177 -4.33 -5.89 -4.18
N ASP A 178 -4.12 -4.69 -4.74
CA ASP A 178 -2.77 -4.12 -4.88
C ASP A 178 -2.15 -3.71 -3.53
N ILE A 179 -2.95 -3.61 -2.47
CA ILE A 179 -2.47 -3.38 -1.10
C ILE A 179 -1.50 -4.49 -0.66
N TYR A 180 -1.61 -5.69 -1.24
CA TYR A 180 -0.61 -6.75 -1.10
C TYR A 180 0.80 -6.26 -1.38
N TYR A 181 1.01 -5.41 -2.38
CA TYR A 181 2.35 -4.90 -2.72
C TYR A 181 2.84 -3.77 -1.81
N THR A 182 1.99 -3.24 -0.92
CA THR A 182 2.30 -2.07 -0.10
C THR A 182 2.73 -2.40 1.32
N GLY A 183 2.13 -3.44 1.93
CA GLY A 183 2.48 -3.90 3.27
C GLY A 183 3.69 -4.82 3.20
N LEU A 184 4.82 -4.36 3.73
CA LEU A 184 6.12 -5.04 3.67
C LEU A 184 6.54 -5.55 5.06
N ASP A 185 5.76 -5.26 6.10
CA ASP A 185 5.90 -5.83 7.43
C ASP A 185 5.10 -7.14 7.60
N GLY A 186 5.16 -7.73 8.79
CA GLY A 186 4.52 -9.01 9.14
C GLY A 186 5.50 -10.17 9.24
N THR A 187 4.99 -11.32 9.71
CA THR A 187 5.78 -12.55 9.95
C THR A 187 6.36 -13.10 8.65
N ASP A 188 5.55 -13.20 7.60
CA ASP A 188 5.99 -13.41 6.23
C ASP A 188 5.23 -12.41 5.34
N PRO A 189 5.89 -11.37 4.81
CA PRO A 189 5.19 -10.37 4.02
C PRO A 189 4.69 -10.97 2.71
N THR A 190 5.27 -12.07 2.22
CA THR A 190 4.88 -12.67 0.93
C THR A 190 3.73 -13.65 1.03
N ASP A 191 3.42 -14.13 2.23
CA ASP A 191 2.37 -15.11 2.48
C ASP A 191 1.19 -14.47 3.23
N TRP A 192 0.09 -14.25 2.51
CA TRP A 192 -1.17 -13.78 3.08
C TRP A 192 -2.11 -14.95 3.39
N ASN A 193 -1.63 -16.19 3.45
CA ASN A 193 -2.38 -17.41 3.80
C ASN A 193 -1.63 -18.22 4.86
N LEU A 194 -1.20 -17.57 5.94
CA LEU A 194 -0.18 -18.09 6.85
C LEU A 194 -0.65 -19.33 7.61
N ASP A 195 -1.96 -19.47 7.83
CA ASP A 195 -2.56 -20.64 8.48
C ASP A 195 -2.91 -21.78 7.49
N GLY A 196 -2.85 -21.49 6.18
CA GLY A 196 -3.04 -22.44 5.10
C GLY A 196 -4.48 -22.91 4.90
N ASP A 197 -5.48 -22.09 5.26
CA ASP A 197 -6.91 -22.43 5.14
C ASP A 197 -7.57 -21.96 3.82
N ASP A 198 -6.78 -21.35 2.93
CA ASP A 198 -7.16 -20.79 1.63
C ASP A 198 -8.02 -19.52 1.71
N LYS A 199 -8.08 -18.84 2.86
CA LYS A 199 -8.69 -17.52 3.02
C LYS A 199 -7.64 -16.43 3.09
N GLN A 200 -7.09 -16.07 1.93
CA GLN A 200 -5.97 -15.16 1.92
C GLN A 200 -6.35 -13.74 2.34
N GLY A 201 -5.52 -13.10 3.15
CA GLY A 201 -5.66 -11.69 3.51
C GLY A 201 -6.45 -11.43 4.79
N GLU A 202 -6.57 -12.41 5.70
CA GLU A 202 -7.27 -12.23 6.97
C GLU A 202 -6.39 -11.51 7.99
N PRO A 203 -6.60 -10.21 8.30
CA PRO A 203 -5.68 -9.42 9.14
C PRO A 203 -5.55 -9.90 10.58
N TYR A 204 -6.55 -10.62 11.09
CA TYR A 204 -6.54 -11.13 12.46
C TYR A 204 -6.04 -12.57 12.57
N VAL A 205 -5.76 -13.24 11.43
CA VAL A 205 -5.37 -14.66 11.36
C VAL A 205 -4.00 -14.79 10.70
N ASP A 206 -3.81 -14.18 9.53
CA ASP A 206 -2.61 -14.30 8.70
C ASP A 206 -1.48 -13.33 9.08
N GLY A 207 -1.76 -12.36 9.96
CA GLY A 207 -0.79 -11.33 10.34
C GLY A 207 -0.41 -10.40 9.19
N VAL A 208 -1.34 -10.14 8.26
CA VAL A 208 -1.09 -9.26 7.11
C VAL A 208 -0.86 -7.81 7.54
N ASP A 209 0.08 -7.14 6.88
CA ASP A 209 0.28 -5.70 7.04
C ASP A 209 -0.63 -4.92 6.08
N LEU A 210 -1.62 -4.24 6.64
CA LEU A 210 -2.55 -3.37 5.91
C LEU A 210 -2.13 -1.89 5.94
N TYR A 211 -0.97 -1.58 6.54
CA TYR A 211 -0.44 -0.23 6.61
C TYR A 211 0.70 -0.06 5.61
N PRO A 212 0.54 0.78 4.56
CA PRO A 212 1.53 0.88 3.49
C PRO A 212 2.93 1.24 3.99
N ASP A 213 3.94 0.50 3.52
CA ASP A 213 5.36 0.79 3.69
C ASP A 213 6.00 1.40 2.43
N VAL A 214 5.27 1.36 1.32
CA VAL A 214 5.49 2.08 0.07
C VAL A 214 4.17 2.63 -0.45
N ILE A 215 4.21 3.71 -1.21
CA ILE A 215 3.04 4.26 -1.93
C ILE A 215 2.96 3.55 -3.28
N ALA A 216 2.12 2.54 -3.40
CA ALA A 216 1.88 1.87 -4.68
C ALA A 216 0.69 2.47 -5.43
N THR A 217 0.86 2.59 -6.74
CA THR A 217 -0.20 2.94 -7.69
C THR A 217 -0.14 2.00 -8.87
N ARG A 218 -1.26 1.82 -9.58
CA ARG A 218 -1.31 1.00 -10.80
C ARG A 218 -1.76 1.81 -12.00
N ALA A 219 -1.04 1.65 -13.10
CA ALA A 219 -1.53 2.01 -14.42
C ALA A 219 -1.90 0.71 -15.16
N GLY A 220 -3.19 0.40 -15.20
CA GLY A 220 -3.73 -0.80 -15.88
C GLY A 220 -3.68 -0.67 -17.39
N LEU A 221 -2.54 -1.01 -17.98
CA LEU A 221 -2.18 -0.78 -19.39
C LEU A 221 -1.71 -2.10 -20.03
N ARG A 222 -1.91 -2.27 -21.34
CA ARG A 222 -1.46 -3.49 -22.06
C ARG A 222 -0.54 -3.20 -23.24
N THR A 223 -0.60 -2.00 -23.81
CA THR A 223 0.10 -1.69 -25.06
C THR A 223 1.00 -0.47 -24.93
N SER A 224 1.97 -0.34 -25.84
CA SER A 224 2.81 0.84 -25.96
C SER A 224 2.02 2.13 -26.12
N ASP A 225 0.89 2.07 -26.84
CA ASP A 225 0.02 3.22 -27.08
C ASP A 225 -0.68 3.66 -25.78
N ASP A 226 -1.10 2.70 -24.96
CA ASP A 226 -1.69 2.98 -23.64
C ASP A 226 -0.67 3.65 -22.71
N VAL A 227 0.55 3.11 -22.65
CA VAL A 227 1.65 3.68 -21.85
C VAL A 227 1.98 5.09 -22.33
N THR A 228 2.13 5.27 -23.65
CA THR A 228 2.41 6.58 -24.24
C THR A 228 1.29 7.59 -23.91
N ALA A 229 0.03 7.17 -23.97
CA ALA A 229 -1.10 8.02 -23.63
C ALA A 229 -1.14 8.38 -22.13
N PHE A 230 -0.83 7.43 -21.24
CA PHE A 230 -0.72 7.65 -19.81
C PHE A 230 0.41 8.63 -19.48
N VAL A 231 1.64 8.33 -19.94
CA VAL A 231 2.83 9.15 -19.71
C VAL A 231 2.64 10.57 -20.24
N ASN A 232 2.16 10.73 -21.49
CA ASN A 232 1.94 12.06 -22.06
C ASN A 232 0.89 12.88 -21.29
N LYS A 233 -0.17 12.23 -20.77
CA LYS A 233 -1.17 12.93 -19.95
C LYS A 233 -0.55 13.41 -18.63
N THR A 234 0.20 12.55 -17.95
CA THR A 234 0.89 12.88 -16.71
C THR A 234 1.88 14.02 -16.91
N LEU A 235 2.79 13.88 -17.88
CA LEU A 235 3.78 14.91 -18.19
C LEU A 235 3.13 16.23 -18.59
N ASN A 236 2.09 16.20 -19.44
CA ASN A 236 1.40 17.42 -19.83
C ASN A 236 0.71 18.11 -18.66
N TYR A 237 0.13 17.34 -17.73
CA TYR A 237 -0.49 17.91 -16.53
C TYR A 237 0.54 18.58 -15.62
N GLU A 238 1.72 17.99 -15.47
CA GLU A 238 2.77 18.52 -14.58
C GLU A 238 3.58 19.66 -15.21
N GLN A 239 3.94 19.55 -16.49
CA GLN A 239 4.74 20.54 -17.20
C GLN A 239 3.91 21.72 -17.72
N ASN A 240 2.68 21.43 -18.14
CA ASN A 240 1.79 22.40 -18.79
C ASN A 240 0.38 22.36 -18.16
N PRO A 241 0.27 22.61 -16.83
CA PRO A 241 -1.01 22.50 -16.13
C PRO A 241 -2.08 23.38 -16.80
N PRO A 242 -3.30 22.86 -17.05
CA PRO A 242 -4.33 23.59 -17.78
C PRO A 242 -4.57 24.98 -17.18
N THR A 243 -4.47 26.04 -17.97
CA THR A 243 -4.74 27.42 -17.51
C THR A 243 -6.24 27.71 -17.32
N SER A 244 -7.11 26.79 -17.74
CA SER A 244 -8.55 26.88 -17.59
C SER A 244 -9.02 26.73 -16.14
N ASP A 245 -10.20 27.29 -15.87
CA ASP A 245 -10.95 27.21 -14.59
C ASP A 245 -11.33 25.77 -14.17
N SER A 246 -11.05 24.77 -15.00
CA SER A 246 -11.30 23.35 -14.66
C SER A 246 -10.57 22.88 -13.41
N ARG A 247 -9.44 23.52 -13.01
CA ARG A 247 -8.71 23.18 -11.77
C ARG A 247 -9.51 23.47 -10.49
N GLY A 248 -10.45 24.41 -10.52
CA GLY A 248 -11.31 24.76 -9.38
C GLY A 248 -12.66 24.02 -9.37
N ARG A 249 -12.87 23.07 -10.29
CA ARG A 249 -14.15 22.39 -10.47
C ARG A 249 -14.03 20.93 -10.06
N SER A 250 -14.96 20.49 -9.21
CA SER A 250 -15.13 19.10 -8.83
C SER A 250 -16.50 18.60 -9.30
N ALA A 251 -16.56 17.35 -9.75
CA ALA A 251 -17.83 16.71 -10.07
C ALA A 251 -18.20 15.76 -8.92
N ILE A 252 -19.38 15.97 -8.32
CA ILE A 252 -19.95 15.06 -7.32
C ILE A 252 -21.26 14.55 -7.89
N SER A 253 -21.32 13.25 -8.17
CA SER A 253 -22.56 12.58 -8.54
C SER A 253 -23.19 11.98 -7.28
N VAL A 254 -24.42 12.37 -6.97
CA VAL A 254 -25.19 11.77 -5.87
C VAL A 254 -26.24 10.87 -6.49
N GLN A 255 -26.06 9.55 -6.37
CA GLN A 255 -27.12 8.60 -6.69
C GLN A 255 -28.10 8.55 -5.51
N SER A 256 -29.36 8.89 -5.75
CA SER A 256 -30.41 8.61 -4.77
C SER A 256 -30.73 7.12 -4.82
N LEU A 257 -30.57 6.43 -3.69
CA LEU A 257 -31.12 5.08 -3.51
C LEU A 257 -32.66 5.20 -3.53
N GLY A 258 -33.28 4.65 -4.57
CA GLY A 258 -34.73 4.49 -4.69
C GLY A 258 -35.20 3.18 -4.08
#